data_AF-A0A0G1IEB1-F1
#
_entry.id   AF-A0A0G1IEB1-F1
#
_cell.length_a   1.000
_cell.length_b   1.000
_cell.length_c   1.000
_cell.angle_alpha   90.00
_cell.angle_beta   90.00
_cell.angle_gamma   90.00
#
_symmetry.space_group_name_H-M   'P 1'
#
loop_
_entity.id
_entity.type
_entity.pdbx_description
1 polymer ?
#
loop_
_entity_poly.entity_id
_entity_poly.type
_entity_poly.pdbx_seq_one_letter_code
_entity_poly.pdbx_strand_id
1 'polypeptide(L)'
;MAFGSFGLKAEEALWVKSKQLEAARKAMTNYIQRGGKIWIRIFPDKPVTQKPPEVTMGAGKGDVAGYVFPVLPGRIIFEMDGVTKEVAKEALKRAAAKLPIRTKFVSR
;
A
#
# COMPACT_ATOMS: atom_id res chain seq x y z
N MET A 1 9.48 -3.46 13.09
CA MET A 1 8.12 -4.04 12.93
C MET A 1 7.46 -4.02 14.30
N ALA A 2 6.15 -3.75 14.36
CA ALA A 2 5.47 -3.52 15.63
C ALA A 2 4.44 -4.60 15.99
N PHE A 3 3.71 -5.14 15.01
CA PHE A 3 2.61 -6.08 15.23
C PHE A 3 2.91 -7.47 14.66
N GLY A 4 3.34 -7.54 13.40
CA GLY A 4 3.51 -8.82 12.71
C GLY A 4 4.93 -9.41 12.75
N SER A 5 5.03 -10.70 12.44
CA SER A 5 6.30 -11.43 12.27
C SER A 5 6.94 -11.21 10.89
N PHE A 6 6.15 -10.81 9.89
CA PHE A 6 6.60 -10.47 8.53
C PHE A 6 6.08 -9.11 8.08
N GLY A 7 6.79 -8.43 7.19
CA GLY A 7 6.38 -7.13 6.69
C GLY A 7 6.90 -6.78 5.30
N LEU A 8 6.28 -5.77 4.70
CA LEU A 8 6.65 -5.19 3.41
C LEU A 8 7.16 -3.76 3.62
N LYS A 9 8.45 -3.55 3.31
CA LYS A 9 9.14 -2.27 3.48
C LYS A 9 9.30 -1.57 2.13
N ALA A 10 9.03 -0.27 2.07
CA ALA A 10 9.28 0.56 0.90
C ALA A 10 10.78 0.86 0.72
N GLU A 11 11.26 0.79 -0.51
CA GLU A 11 12.63 1.18 -0.88
C GLU A 11 12.70 2.52 -1.62
N GLU A 12 11.58 3.01 -2.14
CA GLU A 12 11.49 4.24 -2.93
C GLU A 12 10.48 5.22 -2.33
N ALA A 13 10.63 6.50 -2.69
CA ALA A 13 9.68 7.55 -2.34
C ALA A 13 8.62 7.70 -3.44
N LEU A 14 7.35 7.47 -3.12
CA LEU A 14 6.25 7.74 -4.05
C LEU A 14 4.92 7.92 -3.30
N TRP A 15 3.94 8.52 -3.96
CA TRP A 15 2.58 8.57 -3.45
C TRP A 15 1.84 7.26 -3.78
N VAL A 16 1.32 6.61 -2.75
CA VAL A 16 0.48 5.42 -2.87
C VAL A 16 -0.99 5.82 -2.73
N LYS A 17 -1.81 5.45 -3.72
CA LYS A 17 -3.25 5.73 -3.75
C LYS A 17 -4.02 4.73 -2.89
N SER A 18 -5.16 5.14 -2.34
CA SER A 18 -6.06 4.25 -1.58
C SER A 18 -6.44 2.97 -2.34
N LYS A 19 -6.76 3.09 -3.63
CA LYS A 19 -7.10 1.96 -4.51
C LYS A 19 -5.97 0.94 -4.65
N GLN A 20 -4.71 1.39 -4.67
CA GLN A 20 -3.54 0.50 -4.76
C GLN A 20 -3.34 -0.28 -3.46
N LEU A 21 -3.55 0.39 -2.32
CA LEU A 21 -3.47 -0.22 -0.99
C LEU A 21 -4.52 -1.33 -0.84
N GLU A 22 -5.76 -1.07 -1.27
CA GLU A 22 -6.83 -2.09 -1.23
C GLU A 22 -6.58 -3.23 -2.22
N ALA A 23 -6.05 -2.94 -3.42
CA ALA A 23 -5.69 -3.97 -4.39
C ALA A 23 -4.61 -4.91 -3.84
N ALA A 24 -3.58 -4.35 -3.17
CA ALA A 24 -2.53 -5.12 -2.50
C ALA A 24 -3.09 -5.96 -1.35
N ARG A 25 -3.94 -5.37 -0.50
CA ARG A 25 -4.62 -6.08 0.60
C ARG A 25 -5.45 -7.26 0.08
N LYS A 26 -6.29 -7.04 -0.93
CA LYS A 26 -7.14 -8.08 -1.54
C LYS A 26 -6.30 -9.21 -2.12
N ALA A 27 -5.17 -8.89 -2.77
CA ALA A 27 -4.26 -9.90 -3.31
C ALA A 27 -3.65 -10.80 -2.20
N MET A 28 -3.26 -10.21 -1.06
CA MET A 28 -2.76 -10.98 0.09
C MET A 28 -3.85 -11.86 0.71
N THR A 29 -5.01 -11.26 1.04
CA THR A 29 -6.12 -11.95 1.69
C THR A 29 -6.64 -13.13 0.86
N ASN A 30 -6.68 -12.98 -0.48
CA ASN A 30 -7.08 -14.05 -1.39
C ASN A 30 -6.07 -15.20 -1.40
N TYR A 31 -4.77 -14.91 -1.32
CA TYR A 31 -3.74 -15.94 -1.35
C TYR A 31 -3.68 -16.75 -0.04
N ILE A 32 -3.82 -16.09 1.11
CA ILE A 32 -3.82 -16.75 2.42
C ILE A 32 -5.18 -17.37 2.78
N GLN A 33 -6.18 -17.29 1.89
CA GLN A 33 -7.53 -17.83 2.08
C GLN A 33 -8.19 -17.41 3.42
N ARG A 34 -8.00 -16.13 3.81
CA ARG A 34 -8.44 -15.56 5.10
C ARG A 34 -7.76 -16.15 6.35
N GLY A 35 -6.68 -16.91 6.19
CA GLY A 35 -5.80 -17.33 7.28
C GLY A 35 -4.80 -16.25 7.69
N GLY A 36 -4.45 -16.17 8.97
CA GLY A 36 -3.51 -15.18 9.49
C GLY A 36 -4.10 -13.78 9.71
N LYS A 37 -3.26 -12.87 10.22
CA LYS A 37 -3.62 -11.47 10.49
C LYS A 37 -2.79 -10.56 9.59
N ILE A 38 -3.45 -9.58 8.97
CA ILE A 38 -2.82 -8.55 8.14
C ILE A 38 -3.07 -7.19 8.78
N TRP A 39 -2.02 -6.38 8.89
CA TRP A 39 -2.11 -4.98 9.27
C TRP A 39 -1.68 -4.09 8.12
N ILE A 40 -2.48 -3.05 7.88
CA ILE A 40 -2.13 -1.94 7.00
C ILE A 40 -1.47 -0.89 7.87
N ARG A 41 -0.22 -0.52 7.59
CA ARG A 41 0.57 0.40 8.43
C ARG A 41 0.50 1.85 7.96
N ILE A 42 -0.01 2.08 6.76
CA ILE A 42 -0.21 3.41 6.19
C ILE A 42 -1.68 3.67 5.95
N PHE A 43 -2.11 4.93 6.06
CA PHE A 43 -3.48 5.34 5.82
C PHE A 43 -3.48 6.51 4.84
N PRO A 44 -4.29 6.51 3.77
CA PRO A 44 -4.29 7.59 2.79
C PRO A 44 -5.08 8.80 3.32
N ASP A 45 -4.41 9.69 4.04
CA ASP A 45 -5.00 10.91 4.63
C ASP A 45 -4.88 12.15 3.74
N LYS A 46 -3.98 12.16 2.76
CA LYS A 46 -3.71 13.35 1.95
C LYS A 46 -4.65 13.44 0.74
N PRO A 47 -5.53 14.46 0.63
CA PRO A 47 -6.39 14.64 -0.53
C PRO A 47 -5.60 15.13 -1.75
N VAL A 48 -5.95 14.61 -2.92
CA VAL A 48 -5.46 15.04 -4.23
C VAL A 48 -6.63 15.59 -5.02
N THR A 49 -6.48 16.80 -5.55
CA THR A 49 -7.51 17.47 -6.35
C THR A 49 -7.26 17.30 -7.83
N GLN A 50 -8.32 17.20 -8.63
CA GLN A 50 -8.24 17.16 -10.09
C GLN A 50 -9.28 18.11 -10.67
N LYS A 51 -8.90 18.83 -11.72
CA LYS A 51 -9.86 19.61 -12.51
C LYS A 51 -10.59 18.69 -13.49
N PRO A 52 -11.85 19.01 -13.87
CA PRO A 52 -12.53 18.29 -14.93
C PRO A 52 -11.68 18.22 -16.20
N PRO A 53 -11.85 17.19 -17.04
CA PRO A 53 -11.28 17.22 -18.38
C PRO A 53 -11.83 18.42 -19.16
N GLU A 54 -11.10 18.86 -20.19
CA GLU A 54 -11.56 19.89 -21.16
C GLU A 54 -11.66 21.34 -20.63
N VAL A 55 -11.20 21.64 -19.41
CA VAL A 55 -11.08 23.01 -18.90
C VAL A 55 -9.66 23.55 -19.01
N THR A 56 -9.52 24.86 -19.24
CA THR A 56 -8.23 25.54 -19.27
C THR A 56 -7.65 25.76 -17.86
N MET A 57 -6.37 26.15 -17.80
CA MET A 57 -5.74 26.56 -16.55
C MET A 57 -6.35 27.89 -16.04
N GLY A 58 -6.37 28.11 -14.72
CA GLY A 58 -7.06 29.26 -14.09
C GLY A 58 -8.29 28.85 -13.24
N ALA A 59 -9.12 29.80 -12.82
CA ALA A 59 -10.40 29.59 -12.10
C ALA A 59 -10.33 28.81 -10.75
N GLY A 60 -9.15 28.68 -10.14
CA GLY A 60 -8.97 28.07 -8.82
C GLY A 60 -8.58 26.59 -8.83
N LYS A 61 -8.78 25.93 -7.68
CA LYS A 61 -8.43 24.52 -7.41
C LYS A 61 -9.63 23.62 -7.71
N GLY A 62 -9.39 22.44 -8.30
CA GLY A 62 -10.45 21.47 -8.59
C GLY A 62 -10.91 20.68 -7.36
N ASP A 63 -11.90 19.82 -7.56
CA ASP A 63 -12.47 18.96 -6.53
C ASP A 63 -11.53 17.83 -6.09
N VAL A 64 -11.77 17.25 -4.91
CA VAL A 64 -10.99 16.12 -4.39
C VAL A 64 -11.29 14.86 -5.19
N ALA A 65 -10.30 14.38 -5.96
CA ALA A 65 -10.40 13.20 -6.81
C ALA A 65 -9.98 11.90 -6.11
N GLY A 66 -9.25 11.99 -5.00
CA GLY A 66 -8.87 10.83 -4.21
C GLY A 66 -7.89 11.15 -3.10
N TYR A 67 -7.46 10.10 -2.40
CA TYR A 67 -6.53 10.20 -1.29
C TYR A 67 -5.28 9.37 -1.54
N VAL A 68 -4.15 9.92 -1.09
CA VAL A 68 -2.83 9.30 -1.21
C VAL A 68 -2.12 9.31 0.14
N PHE A 69 -1.14 8.44 0.27
CA PHE A 69 -0.15 8.51 1.33
C PHE A 69 1.24 8.73 0.74
N PRO A 70 1.99 9.77 1.14
CA PRO A 70 3.38 9.95 0.73
C PRO A 70 4.27 8.93 1.45
N VAL A 71 4.68 7.89 0.73
CA VAL A 71 5.59 6.87 1.25
C VAL A 71 7.03 7.37 1.09
N LEU A 72 7.85 7.15 2.13
CA LEU A 72 9.28 7.37 2.11
C LEU A 72 10.03 6.03 2.18
N PRO A 73 11.26 5.94 1.63
CA PRO A 73 12.12 4.78 1.79
C PRO A 73 12.26 4.45 3.28
N GLY A 74 12.21 3.17 3.62
CA GLY A 74 12.28 2.76 5.02
C GLY A 74 10.93 2.43 5.65
N ARG A 75 9.83 3.00 5.13
CA ARG A 75 8.48 2.85 5.71
C ARG A 75 7.96 1.41 5.52
N ILE A 76 7.38 0.86 6.58
CA ILE A 76 6.64 -0.41 6.51
C ILE A 76 5.21 -0.11 6.04
N ILE A 77 4.75 -0.80 5.00
CA ILE A 77 3.44 -0.62 4.37
C ILE A 77 2.44 -1.63 4.92
N PHE A 78 2.85 -2.89 4.99
CA PHE A 78 2.04 -4.00 5.48
C PHE A 78 2.83 -4.81 6.49
N GLU A 79 2.12 -5.36 7.47
CA GLU A 79 2.62 -6.37 8.40
C GLU A 79 1.67 -7.58 8.37
N MET A 80 2.21 -8.76 8.63
CA MET A 80 1.45 -10.01 8.62
C MET A 80 1.96 -10.96 9.70
N ASP A 81 1.06 -11.75 10.25
CA ASP A 81 1.34 -12.73 11.31
C ASP A 81 0.42 -13.96 11.22
N GLY A 82 0.82 -15.05 11.88
CA GLY A 82 0.04 -16.29 11.93
C GLY A 82 0.07 -17.11 10.64
N VAL A 83 1.15 -16.97 9.84
CA VAL A 83 1.41 -17.74 8.62
C VAL A 83 2.87 -18.19 8.56
N THR A 84 3.19 -19.23 7.80
CA THR A 84 4.58 -19.66 7.59
C THR A 84 5.36 -18.64 6.76
N LYS A 85 6.69 -18.63 6.87
CA LYS A 85 7.56 -17.71 6.15
C LYS A 85 7.41 -17.81 4.63
N GLU A 86 7.20 -19.01 4.10
CA GLU A 86 7.05 -19.26 2.67
C GLU A 86 5.74 -18.66 2.13
N VAL A 87 4.63 -18.93 2.80
CA VAL A 87 3.32 -18.33 2.51
C VAL A 87 3.41 -16.81 2.65
N ALA A 88 4.10 -16.33 3.69
CA ALA A 88 4.23 -14.91 3.93
C ALA A 88 4.98 -14.19 2.79
N LYS A 89 6.08 -14.78 2.34
CA LYS A 89 6.92 -14.25 1.26
C LYS A 89 6.16 -14.17 -0.05
N GLU A 90 5.43 -15.22 -0.42
CA GLU A 90 4.62 -15.22 -1.65
C GLU A 90 3.41 -14.27 -1.56
N ALA A 91 2.73 -14.19 -0.41
CA ALA A 91 1.63 -13.24 -0.22
C ALA A 91 2.12 -11.78 -0.39
N LEU A 92 3.22 -11.42 0.28
CA LEU A 92 3.78 -10.07 0.24
C LEU A 92 4.39 -9.74 -1.12
N LYS A 93 4.91 -10.73 -1.85
CA LYS A 93 5.35 -10.56 -3.25
C LYS A 93 4.16 -10.23 -4.18
N ARG A 94 3.02 -10.89 -4.00
CA ARG A 94 1.78 -10.56 -4.75
C ARG A 94 1.27 -9.16 -4.41
N ALA A 95 1.39 -8.75 -3.16
CA ALA A 95 1.06 -7.39 -2.71
C ALA A 95 1.97 -6.35 -3.37
N ALA A 96 3.28 -6.60 -3.37
CA ALA A 96 4.30 -5.74 -3.98
C ALA A 96 4.00 -5.46 -5.46
N ALA A 97 3.57 -6.48 -6.21
CA ALA A 97 3.19 -6.34 -7.62
C ALA A 97 1.97 -5.42 -7.87
N LYS A 98 1.21 -5.06 -6.83
CA LYS A 98 0.09 -4.11 -6.91
C LYS A 98 0.47 -2.69 -6.51
N LEU A 99 1.67 -2.51 -5.94
CA LEU A 99 2.17 -1.23 -5.52
C LEU A 99 3.06 -0.62 -6.61
N PRO A 100 3.05 0.71 -6.77
CA PRO A 100 3.85 1.42 -7.77
C PRO A 100 5.32 1.64 -7.35
N ILE A 101 5.82 0.94 -6.32
CA ILE A 101 7.13 1.17 -5.71
C ILE A 101 7.89 -0.14 -5.52
N ARG A 102 9.22 -0.07 -5.53
CA ARG A 102 10.07 -1.18 -5.08
C ARG A 102 9.90 -1.40 -3.58
N THR A 103 9.80 -2.67 -3.22
CA THR A 103 9.57 -3.09 -1.84
C THR A 103 10.42 -4.29 -1.49
N LYS A 104 10.84 -4.36 -0.23
CA LYS A 104 11.62 -5.45 0.34
C LYS A 104 10.80 -6.20 1.39
N PHE A 105 10.88 -7.52 1.34
CA PHE A 105 10.38 -8.38 2.41
C PHE A 105 11.28 -8.26 3.63
N VAL A 106 10.68 -8.07 4.80
CA VAL A 106 11.35 -8.03 6.10
C VAL A 106 10.72 -9.06 7.02
N SER A 107 11.55 -9.80 7.75
CA SER A 107 11.12 -10.59 8.90
C SER A 107 11.61 -9.92 10.18
N ARG A 108 10.97 -10.24 11.29
CA ARG A 108 11.52 -9.93 12.62
C ARG A 108 12.87 -10.60 12.83
#